data_AF-A0A0D9QK45-F1
#
_entry.id   AF-A0A0D9QK45-F1
#
_cell.length_a   1.000
_cell.length_b   1.000
_cell.length_c   1.000
_cell.angle_alpha   90.00
_cell.angle_beta   90.00
_cell.angle_gamma   90.00
#
_symmetry.space_group_name_H-M   'P 1'
#
loop_
_entity.id
_entity.type
_entity.pdbx_description
1 polymer ?
#
loop_
_entity_poly.entity_id
_entity_poly.type
_entity_poly.pdbx_seq_one_letter_code
_entity_poly.pdbx_strand_id
1 'polypeptide(L)'
;MSSKVVSKKDLDIEIKSKRIRIGLKGMESFLEGELSGLIDEGCSYWFIEDNNLHILLTKVRKAETWSSVFKGHKCINAADEDNTRKKILLERFQNEYPTFDFSSAAFNGQVPDARTFMGGVKY
;
A
#
# COMPACT_ATOMS: atom_id res chain seq x y z
N MET A 1 -12.94 1.86 -32.50
CA MET A 1 -12.44 0.60 -31.90
C MET A 1 -13.39 0.23 -30.78
N SER A 2 -14.06 -0.91 -30.85
CA SER A 2 -14.95 -1.36 -29.77
C SER A 2 -14.08 -1.81 -28.59
N SER A 3 -14.07 -1.08 -27.48
CA SER A 3 -13.44 -1.59 -26.26
C SER A 3 -14.26 -2.78 -25.79
N LYS A 4 -13.60 -3.93 -25.65
CA LYS A 4 -14.24 -5.12 -25.09
C LYS A 4 -14.35 -4.88 -23.58
N VAL A 5 -15.54 -5.00 -23.01
CA VAL A 5 -15.71 -4.94 -21.55
C VAL A 5 -15.05 -6.19 -20.97
N VAL A 6 -14.03 -5.98 -20.14
CA VAL A 6 -13.27 -7.06 -19.49
C VAL A 6 -14.03 -7.50 -18.25
N SER A 7 -14.35 -8.79 -18.15
CA SER A 7 -15.04 -9.35 -17.00
C SER A 7 -14.08 -10.08 -16.06
N LYS A 8 -14.53 -10.37 -14.83
CA LYS A 8 -13.81 -11.20 -13.86
C LYS A 8 -13.31 -12.53 -14.45
N LYS A 9 -14.05 -13.10 -15.41
CA LYS A 9 -13.72 -14.39 -16.01
C LYS A 9 -12.54 -14.33 -16.97
N ASP A 10 -12.25 -13.16 -17.52
CA ASP A 10 -11.18 -12.93 -18.49
C ASP A 10 -9.84 -12.63 -17.82
N LEU A 11 -9.85 -12.26 -16.53
CA LEU A 11 -8.67 -11.94 -15.76
C LEU A 11 -8.08 -13.17 -15.07
N ASP A 12 -6.76 -13.20 -15.01
CA ASP A 12 -5.95 -14.11 -14.21
C ASP A 12 -5.12 -13.29 -13.23
N ILE A 13 -5.51 -13.29 -11.95
CA ILE A 13 -4.90 -12.47 -10.91
C ILE A 13 -4.47 -13.37 -9.76
N GLU A 14 -3.17 -13.38 -9.51
CA GLU A 14 -2.54 -14.12 -8.43
C GLU A 14 -1.92 -13.12 -7.46
N ILE A 15 -2.44 -13.09 -6.23
CA ILE A 15 -1.91 -12.29 -5.13
C ILE A 15 -1.23 -13.25 -4.16
N LYS A 16 0.08 -13.08 -3.98
CA LYS A 16 0.91 -13.83 -3.02
C LYS A 16 1.55 -12.88 -2.02
N SER A 17 2.01 -13.43 -0.91
CA SER A 17 2.60 -12.70 0.23
C SER A 17 3.65 -11.65 -0.15
N LYS A 18 4.37 -11.86 -1.26
CA LYS A 18 5.44 -10.96 -1.72
C LYS A 18 5.46 -10.72 -3.24
N ARG A 19 4.47 -11.22 -3.98
CA ARG A 19 4.43 -11.12 -5.44
C ARG A 19 2.99 -10.97 -5.88
N ILE A 20 2.76 -10.16 -6.90
CA ILE A 20 1.46 -10.10 -7.58
C ILE A 20 1.67 -10.32 -9.06
N ARG A 21 0.77 -11.07 -9.67
CA ARG A 21 0.68 -11.29 -11.12
C ARG A 21 -0.73 -10.95 -11.56
N ILE A 22 -0.83 -10.19 -12.64
CA ILE A 22 -2.07 -9.77 -13.27
C ILE A 22 -1.93 -9.98 -14.76
N GLY A 23 -2.87 -10.73 -15.31
CA GLY A 23 -2.92 -11.06 -16.72
C GLY A 23 -4.35 -11.24 -17.20
N LEU A 24 -4.45 -11.46 -18.49
CA LEU A 24 -5.66 -11.97 -19.12
C LEU A 24 -5.48 -13.47 -19.33
N LYS A 25 -6.54 -14.25 -19.16
CA LYS A 25 -6.47 -15.71 -19.33
C LYS A 25 -6.00 -16.08 -20.73
N GLY A 26 -5.03 -16.98 -20.78
CA GLY A 26 -4.45 -17.47 -22.03
C GLY A 26 -3.47 -16.50 -22.70
N MET A 27 -3.12 -15.39 -22.04
CA MET A 27 -2.10 -14.44 -22.50
C MET A 27 -1.02 -14.26 -21.42
N GLU A 28 0.10 -13.66 -21.82
CA GLU A 28 1.16 -13.28 -20.88
C GLU A 28 0.63 -12.25 -19.87
N SER A 29 1.09 -12.34 -18.63
CA SER A 29 0.75 -11.36 -17.59
C SER A 29 1.32 -9.99 -17.96
N PHE A 30 0.46 -8.97 -17.95
CA PHE A 30 0.86 -7.61 -18.27
C PHE A 30 1.45 -6.86 -17.07
N LEU A 31 1.17 -7.33 -15.84
CA LEU A 31 1.75 -6.76 -14.63
C LEU A 31 2.17 -7.89 -13.71
N GLU A 32 3.48 -8.05 -13.53
CA GLU A 32 4.04 -9.02 -12.59
C GLU A 32 5.24 -8.43 -11.88
N GLY A 33 5.30 -8.57 -10.56
CA GLY A 33 6.46 -8.07 -9.82
C GLY A 33 6.48 -8.47 -8.35
N GLU A 34 7.67 -8.37 -7.76
CA GLU A 34 7.90 -8.55 -6.33
C GLU A 34 7.49 -7.28 -5.58
N LEU A 35 6.69 -7.44 -4.53
CA LEU A 35 6.24 -6.35 -3.67
C LEU A 35 7.37 -5.87 -2.75
N SER A 36 7.32 -4.60 -2.35
CA SER A 36 8.32 -4.00 -1.45
C SER A 36 8.29 -4.59 -0.04
N GLY A 37 7.13 -5.07 0.42
CA GLY A 37 6.96 -5.70 1.71
C GLY A 37 6.02 -6.90 1.66
N LEU A 38 5.77 -7.49 2.83
CA LEU A 38 4.87 -8.64 2.95
C LEU A 38 3.42 -8.18 3.09
N ILE A 39 2.53 -8.87 2.40
CA ILE A 39 1.08 -8.68 2.48
C ILE A 39 0.38 -9.93 3.04
N ASP A 40 -0.77 -9.72 3.66
CA ASP A 40 -1.68 -10.77 4.09
C ASP A 40 -2.55 -11.18 2.90
N GLU A 41 -2.32 -12.38 2.38
CA GLU A 41 -3.05 -12.94 1.24
C GLU A 41 -4.55 -13.12 1.54
N GLY A 42 -4.92 -13.43 2.79
CA GLY A 42 -6.31 -13.65 3.19
C GLY A 42 -7.11 -12.35 3.31
N CYS A 43 -6.43 -11.25 3.62
CA CYS A 43 -7.05 -9.92 3.75
C CYS A 43 -6.85 -9.03 2.50
N SER A 44 -6.16 -9.52 1.46
CA SER A 44 -5.95 -8.80 0.21
C SER A 44 -6.93 -9.28 -0.85
N TYR A 45 -7.47 -8.36 -1.64
CA TYR A 45 -8.50 -8.70 -2.63
C TYR A 45 -8.49 -7.73 -3.80
N TRP A 46 -9.22 -8.11 -4.85
CA TRP A 46 -9.40 -7.29 -6.04
C TRP A 46 -10.84 -7.34 -6.50
N PHE A 47 -11.27 -6.29 -7.19
CA PHE A 47 -12.60 -6.21 -7.79
C PHE A 47 -12.57 -5.29 -9.01
N ILE A 48 -13.63 -5.35 -9.82
CA ILE A 48 -13.82 -4.46 -10.96
C ILE A 48 -15.01 -3.57 -10.65
N GLU A 49 -14.82 -2.27 -10.80
CA GLU A 49 -15.85 -1.24 -10.64
C GLU A 49 -15.67 -0.22 -11.77
N ASP A 50 -16.75 0.13 -12.47
CA ASP A 50 -16.73 1.10 -13.58
C ASP A 50 -15.63 0.87 -14.64
N ASN A 51 -15.40 -0.40 -15.02
CA ASN A 51 -14.32 -0.84 -15.91
C ASN A 51 -12.89 -0.57 -15.41
N ASN A 52 -12.72 -0.28 -14.12
CA ASN A 52 -11.42 -0.16 -13.46
C ASN A 52 -11.15 -1.39 -12.59
N LEU A 53 -9.92 -1.90 -12.65
CA LEU A 53 -9.46 -2.97 -11.76
C LEU A 53 -8.91 -2.34 -10.48
N HIS A 54 -9.57 -2.61 -9.36
CA HIS A 54 -9.14 -2.20 -8.03
C HIS A 54 -8.42 -3.35 -7.35
N ILE A 55 -7.27 -3.06 -6.74
CA ILE A 55 -6.44 -4.04 -6.02
C ILE A 55 -6.13 -3.46 -4.66
N LEU A 56 -6.55 -4.17 -3.61
CA LEU A 56 -6.29 -3.80 -2.24
C LEU A 56 -5.34 -4.81 -1.62
N LEU A 57 -4.19 -4.30 -1.16
CA LEU A 57 -3.13 -5.08 -0.54
C LEU A 57 -3.03 -4.71 0.94
N THR A 58 -3.27 -5.70 1.79
CA THR A 58 -3.18 -5.53 3.24
C THR A 58 -1.76 -5.85 3.70
N LYS A 59 -1.01 -4.86 4.18
CA LYS A 59 0.36 -5.06 4.68
C LYS A 59 0.33 -5.87 5.98
N VAL A 60 1.23 -6.86 6.11
CA VAL A 60 1.39 -7.63 7.35
C VAL A 60 1.90 -6.75 8.49
N ARG A 61 2.75 -5.77 8.16
CA ARG A 61 3.38 -4.87 9.13
C ARG A 61 2.65 -3.54 9.17
N LYS A 62 2.03 -3.24 10.32
CA LYS A 62 1.48 -1.91 10.62
C LYS A 62 2.57 -0.83 10.51
N ALA A 63 2.20 0.33 9.98
CA ALA A 63 3.06 1.50 9.77
C ALA A 63 4.32 1.25 8.90
N GLU A 64 4.37 0.17 8.10
CA GLU A 64 5.47 -0.03 7.15
C GLU A 64 5.29 0.87 5.93
N THR A 65 6.23 1.81 5.74
CA THR A 65 6.29 2.67 4.56
C THR A 65 6.89 1.90 3.39
N TRP A 66 6.25 1.97 2.23
CA TRP A 66 6.77 1.42 0.98
C TRP A 66 7.10 2.60 0.07
N SER A 67 8.36 2.71 -0.36
CA SER A 67 8.80 3.75 -1.30
C SER A 67 8.26 3.52 -2.72
N SER A 68 7.88 2.28 -3.03
CA SER A 68 7.22 1.85 -4.27
C SER A 68 6.36 0.62 -3.99
N VAL A 69 5.36 0.33 -4.84
CA VAL A 69 4.56 -0.90 -4.72
C VAL A 69 5.41 -2.13 -5.07
N PHE A 70 6.13 -2.02 -6.19
CA PHE A 70 7.03 -3.05 -6.71
C PHE A 70 8.49 -2.69 -6.47
N LYS A 71 9.32 -3.69 -6.23
CA LYS A 71 10.77 -3.51 -6.18
C LYS A 71 11.30 -3.10 -7.56
N GLY A 72 12.27 -2.18 -7.56
CA GLY A 72 12.92 -1.70 -8.78
C GLY A 72 12.10 -0.70 -9.61
N HIS A 73 10.86 -0.42 -9.22
CA HIS A 73 10.10 0.70 -9.79
C HIS A 73 10.60 2.03 -9.22
N LYS A 74 10.32 3.13 -9.92
CA LYS A 74 10.66 4.48 -9.45
C LYS A 74 10.16 4.68 -8.02
N CYS A 75 11.08 5.03 -7.14
CA CYS A 75 10.77 5.40 -5.78
C CYS A 75 9.99 6.71 -5.77
N ILE A 76 9.15 6.86 -4.74
CA ILE A 76 8.54 8.14 -4.40
C ILE A 76 9.65 9.19 -4.13
N ASN A 77 9.38 10.46 -4.44
CA ASN A 77 10.35 11.53 -4.18
C ASN A 77 10.56 11.72 -2.67
N ALA A 78 11.73 12.20 -2.25
CA ALA A 78 12.06 12.37 -0.84
C ALA A 78 11.04 13.24 -0.07
N ALA A 79 10.54 14.31 -0.70
CA ALA A 79 9.52 15.18 -0.10
C ALA A 79 8.20 14.44 0.17
N ASP A 80 7.78 13.57 -0.75
CA ASP A 80 6.56 12.78 -0.62
C ASP A 80 6.73 11.65 0.40
N GLU A 81 7.92 11.07 0.49
CA GLU A 81 8.28 10.09 1.51
C GLU A 81 8.18 10.70 2.91
N ASP A 82 8.75 11.91 3.10
CA ASP A 82 8.67 12.64 4.36
C ASP A 82 7.23 13.01 4.73
N ASN A 83 6.44 13.47 3.77
CA ASN A 83 5.02 13.73 3.98
C ASN A 83 4.25 12.47 4.38
N THR A 84 4.58 11.33 3.77
CA THR A 84 3.99 10.03 4.10
C THR A 84 4.36 9.61 5.53
N ARG A 85 5.64 9.73 5.91
CA ARG A 85 6.09 9.47 7.29
C ARG A 85 5.36 10.35 8.30
N LYS A 86 5.20 11.65 8.03
CA LYS A 86 4.47 12.59 8.90
C LYS A 86 3.02 12.15 9.14
N LYS A 87 2.31 11.79 8.07
CA LYS A 87 0.92 11.33 8.16
C LYS A 87 0.77 10.05 8.97
N ILE A 88 1.61 9.05 8.70
CA ILE A 88 1.58 7.77 9.43
C ILE A 88 1.86 7.98 10.92
N LEU A 89 2.86 8.80 11.25
CA LEU A 89 3.20 9.09 12.64
C LEU A 89 2.04 9.82 13.32
N LEU A 90 1.46 10.84 12.68
CA LEU A 90 0.34 11.61 13.21
C LEU A 90 -0.90 10.73 13.48
N GLU A 91 -1.27 9.89 12.51
CA GLU A 91 -2.38 8.95 12.62
C GLU A 91 -2.17 7.96 13.78
N ARG A 92 -0.94 7.46 13.94
CA ARG A 92 -0.57 6.61 15.07
C ARG A 92 -0.79 7.33 16.41
N PHE A 93 -0.31 8.56 16.56
CA PHE A 93 -0.47 9.34 17.80
C PHE A 93 -1.95 9.65 18.11
N GLN A 94 -2.75 9.99 17.09
CA GLN A 94 -4.19 10.19 17.24
C GLN A 94 -4.88 8.92 17.75
N ASN A 95 -4.50 7.76 17.24
CA ASN A 95 -5.05 6.48 17.69
C ASN A 95 -4.58 6.07 19.09
N GLU A 96 -3.32 6.37 19.46
CA GLU A 96 -2.77 6.07 20.80
C GLU A 96 -3.26 7.04 21.89
N TYR A 97 -3.56 8.30 21.53
CA TYR A 97 -3.98 9.35 22.46
C TYR A 97 -5.26 10.04 21.95
N PRO A 98 -6.42 9.36 21.97
CA PRO A 98 -7.66 9.87 21.37
C PRO A 98 -8.22 11.12 22.06
N THR A 99 -7.85 11.38 23.31
CA THR A 99 -8.22 12.58 24.05
C THR A 99 -7.34 13.79 23.74
N PHE A 100 -6.24 13.62 23.01
CA PHE A 100 -5.33 14.69 22.66
C PHE A 100 -5.57 15.14 21.22
N ASP A 101 -5.73 16.44 21.00
CA ASP A 101 -5.95 16.99 19.67
C ASP A 101 -4.61 17.30 18.98
N PHE A 102 -4.32 16.56 17.91
CA PHE A 102 -3.13 16.76 17.07
C PHE A 102 -3.45 17.44 15.73
N SER A 103 -4.66 17.97 15.53
CA SER A 103 -5.06 18.60 14.26
C SER A 103 -4.21 19.82 13.88
N SER A 104 -3.66 20.54 14.87
CA SER A 104 -2.76 21.68 14.68
C SER A 104 -1.27 21.32 14.79
N ALA A 105 -0.92 20.04 14.92
CA ALA A 105 0.46 19.61 15.10
C ALA A 105 1.25 19.67 13.78
N ALA A 106 2.42 20.30 13.79
CA ALA A 106 3.32 20.38 12.65
C ALA A 106 4.68 19.77 12.99
N PHE A 107 5.21 18.96 12.07
CA PHE A 107 6.58 18.44 12.16
C PHE A 107 7.55 19.43 11.52
N ASN A 108 8.38 20.07 12.34
CA ASN A 108 9.40 21.05 11.95
C ASN A 108 10.84 20.47 11.89
N GLY A 109 11.01 19.19 12.23
CA GLY A 109 12.31 18.48 12.23
C GLY A 109 12.27 17.15 11.48
N GLN A 110 13.33 16.35 11.65
CA GLN A 110 13.41 15.02 11.06
C GLN A 110 12.35 14.10 11.66
N VAL A 111 11.55 13.47 10.80
CA VAL A 111 10.42 12.65 11.21
C VAL A 111 10.95 11.24 11.53
N PRO A 112 10.85 10.79 12.80
CA PRO A 112 11.34 9.48 13.17
C PRO A 112 10.46 8.37 12.57
N ASP A 113 10.99 7.15 12.50
CA ASP A 113 10.23 5.99 12.01
C ASP A 113 9.09 5.66 12.99
N ALA A 114 7.85 5.77 12.50
CA ALA A 114 6.65 5.48 13.26
C ALA A 114 6.61 4.03 13.80
N ARG A 115 7.39 3.10 13.26
CA ARG A 115 7.46 1.72 13.78
C ARG A 115 8.28 1.58 15.04
N THR A 116 9.31 2.41 15.24
CA THR A 116 10.29 2.26 16.32
C THR A 116 10.23 3.38 17.34
N PHE A 117 9.68 4.54 16.96
CA PHE A 117 9.60 5.70 17.83
C PHE A 117 8.71 5.46 19.06
N MET A 118 9.13 5.94 20.23
CA MET A 118 8.41 5.87 21.52
C MET A 118 7.83 4.49 21.86
N GLY A 119 8.65 3.45 21.80
CA GLY A 119 8.23 2.07 22.13
C GLY A 119 7.54 1.32 20.98
N GLY A 120 7.42 1.96 19.81
CA GLY A 120 6.98 1.33 18.58
C GLY A 120 5.48 1.00 18.51
N VAL A 121 5.04 0.54 17.33
CA VAL A 121 3.64 0.19 17.11
C VAL A 121 3.27 -1.03 17.94
N LYS A 122 2.27 -0.88 18.81
CA LYS A 122 1.68 -1.99 19.56
C LYS A 122 0.82 -2.84 18.62
N TYR A 123 1.08 -4.15 18.59
CA TYR A 123 0.39 -5.10 17.71
C TYR A 123 -1.02 -5.41 18.20
#